data_AF-A0A962NZN0-F1
#
_entry.id   AF-A0A962NZN0-F1
#
_cell.length_a   1.000
_cell.length_b   1.000
_cell.length_c   1.000
_cell.angle_alpha   90.00
_cell.angle_beta   90.00
_cell.angle_gamma   90.00
#
_symmetry.space_group_name_H-M   'P 1'
#
loop_
_entity.id
_entity.type
_entity.pdbx_description
1 polymer ?
#
loop_
_entity_poly.entity_id
_entity_poly.type
_entity_poly.pdbx_seq_one_letter_code
_entity_poly.pdbx_strand_id
1 'polypeptide(L)'
;MNAPYSPSPDYLADTHEVNNVSRELVNYNMYLQDLALQEALHREGGALAEQELIEFGTLAGSADYLELGHLANKYPPEFDTHDRFGNRVDLAKFHPAYHQLMKTAIEHGLHASPWTDNRAGAHVIRAAKNILQGQVEAGHGCPITMTFAAVPSIRLQPDLAKTWLPLITSRIYDPRNVPIDQKQGVTIGMGMTEKQGGSDVRANTTKAYAVAAEGGGQLYKIVGHKFFLSAPMCDAFLVLAQTQSGLSCFLVPR
;
A
#
# COMPACT_ATOMS: atom_id res chain seq x y z
N MET A 1 -10.23 -9.84 26.26
CA MET A 1 -10.68 -10.21 27.62
C MET A 1 -10.42 -11.70 27.82
N ASN A 2 -9.27 -12.07 28.38
CA ASN A 2 -8.93 -13.45 28.78
C ASN A 2 -8.46 -13.40 30.24
N ALA A 3 -9.29 -12.87 31.14
CA ALA A 3 -9.01 -13.01 32.56
C ALA A 3 -9.20 -14.49 32.92
N PRO A 4 -8.31 -15.11 33.72
CA PRO A 4 -8.51 -16.47 34.18
C PRO A 4 -9.83 -16.55 34.94
N TYR A 5 -10.71 -17.46 34.49
CA TYR A 5 -11.97 -17.78 35.14
C TYR A 5 -11.72 -18.93 36.11
N SER A 6 -12.05 -18.71 37.39
CA SER A 6 -12.08 -19.78 38.37
C SER A 6 -13.51 -20.29 38.47
N PRO A 7 -13.76 -21.57 38.17
CA PRO A 7 -15.11 -22.12 38.22
C PRO A 7 -15.70 -22.06 39.63
N SER A 8 -16.98 -21.72 39.72
CA SER A 8 -17.71 -21.76 40.99
C SER A 8 -18.00 -23.22 41.37
N PRO A 9 -17.76 -23.64 42.63
CA PRO A 9 -18.06 -25.00 43.07
C PRO A 9 -19.56 -25.33 43.06
N ASP A 10 -20.44 -24.33 42.90
CA ASP A 10 -21.89 -24.49 42.99
C ASP A 10 -22.54 -25.05 41.70
N TYR A 11 -21.81 -25.10 40.58
CA TYR A 11 -22.34 -25.54 39.29
C TYR A 11 -21.49 -26.66 38.68
N LEU A 12 -22.08 -27.86 38.52
CA LEU A 12 -21.47 -29.03 37.87
C LEU A 12 -21.21 -28.86 36.35
N ALA A 13 -21.35 -27.65 35.80
CA ALA A 13 -21.19 -27.37 34.38
C ALA A 13 -19.73 -27.15 33.97
N ASP A 14 -18.87 -26.72 34.90
CA ASP A 14 -17.44 -26.54 34.66
C ASP A 14 -16.69 -27.85 34.96
N THR A 15 -16.13 -28.48 33.93
CA THR A 15 -15.54 -29.84 34.03
C THR A 15 -14.05 -29.86 34.34
N HIS A 16 -13.34 -28.77 34.06
CA HIS A 16 -11.89 -28.63 34.30
C HIS A 16 -11.46 -27.15 34.27
N GLU A 17 -10.30 -26.85 34.83
CA GLU A 17 -9.62 -25.56 34.69
C GLU A 17 -8.71 -25.56 33.45
N VAL A 18 -8.77 -24.49 32.65
CA VAL A 18 -7.81 -24.30 31.54
C VAL A 18 -6.53 -23.71 32.12
N ASN A 19 -5.52 -24.55 32.28
CA ASN A 19 -4.19 -24.17 32.78
C ASN A 19 -3.10 -24.45 31.74
N ASN A 20 -1.90 -23.91 31.96
CA ASN A 20 -0.73 -24.07 31.09
C ASN A 20 -0.98 -23.69 29.61
N VAL A 21 -1.78 -22.64 29.38
CA VAL A 21 -2.01 -22.06 28.06
C VAL A 21 -1.28 -20.72 27.93
N SER A 22 -0.69 -20.48 26.77
CA SER A 22 -0.04 -19.21 26.44
C SER A 22 -1.08 -18.10 26.18
N ARG A 23 -0.59 -16.87 26.00
CA ARG A 23 -1.41 -15.69 25.67
C ARG A 23 -0.97 -15.10 24.34
N GLU A 24 -1.85 -14.35 23.72
CA GLU A 24 -1.53 -13.59 22.52
C GLU A 24 -0.38 -12.61 22.78
N LEU A 25 0.55 -12.52 21.83
CA LEU A 25 1.63 -11.55 21.87
C LEU A 25 1.13 -10.21 21.30
N VAL A 26 0.63 -9.36 22.20
CA VAL A 26 0.06 -8.04 21.88
C VAL A 26 0.48 -7.01 22.92
N ASN A 27 0.30 -5.73 22.61
CA ASN A 27 0.61 -4.58 23.47
C ASN A 27 2.08 -4.53 23.92
N TYR A 28 2.97 -4.80 22.97
CA TYR A 28 4.42 -4.66 23.13
C TYR A 28 4.97 -3.69 22.08
N ASN A 29 6.19 -3.20 22.28
CA ASN A 29 6.84 -2.36 21.28
C ASN A 29 7.65 -3.23 20.31
N MET A 30 7.20 -3.35 19.07
CA MET A 30 7.84 -4.20 18.05
C MET A 30 9.28 -3.76 17.74
N TYR A 31 9.58 -2.46 17.79
CA TYR A 31 10.93 -1.95 17.53
C TYR A 31 11.89 -2.26 18.69
N LEU A 32 11.49 -1.95 19.92
CA LEU A 32 12.34 -2.16 21.11
C LEU A 32 12.61 -3.65 21.40
N GLN A 33 11.76 -4.56 20.91
CA GLN A 33 11.97 -6.00 21.03
C GLN A 33 12.84 -6.59 19.90
N ASP A 34 13.24 -5.79 18.91
CA ASP A 34 14.12 -6.22 17.81
C ASP A 34 15.48 -5.52 17.89
N LEU A 35 16.43 -6.18 18.57
CA LEU A 35 17.79 -5.65 18.74
C LEU A 35 18.52 -5.53 17.40
N ALA A 36 18.31 -6.47 16.47
CA ALA A 36 18.97 -6.45 15.18
C ALA A 36 18.50 -5.27 14.33
N LEU A 37 17.20 -4.95 14.37
CA LEU A 37 16.64 -3.78 13.70
C LEU A 37 17.15 -2.47 14.33
N GLN A 38 17.26 -2.39 15.66
CA GLN A 38 17.85 -1.25 16.36
C GLN A 38 19.30 -1.04 15.91
N GLU A 39 20.15 -2.06 16.02
CA GLU A 39 21.56 -1.98 15.61
C GLU A 39 21.73 -1.61 14.13
N ALA A 40 20.89 -2.17 13.25
CA ALA A 40 20.88 -1.83 11.84
C ALA A 40 20.47 -0.37 11.59
N LEU A 41 19.43 0.12 12.28
CA LEU A 41 19.02 1.52 12.16
C LEU A 41 20.17 2.47 12.51
N HIS A 42 20.84 2.23 13.64
CA HIS A 42 21.96 3.05 14.10
C HIS A 42 23.15 2.98 13.14
N ARG A 43 23.52 1.77 12.71
CA ARG A 43 24.64 1.54 11.80
C ARG A 43 24.44 2.19 10.43
N GLU A 44 23.23 2.11 9.88
CA GLU A 44 22.92 2.58 8.52
C GLU A 44 22.44 4.06 8.47
N GLY A 45 22.68 4.84 9.53
CA GLY A 45 22.46 6.28 9.54
C GLY A 45 21.02 6.74 9.83
N GLY A 46 20.18 5.86 10.38
CA GLY A 46 18.78 6.15 10.76
C GLY A 46 18.58 6.57 12.22
N ALA A 47 19.65 6.66 13.02
CA ALA A 47 19.60 6.88 14.47
C ALA A 47 18.72 8.07 14.92
N LEU A 48 18.69 9.16 14.13
CA LEU A 48 17.90 10.35 14.44
C LEU A 48 16.38 10.12 14.42
N ALA A 49 15.92 8.99 13.89
CA ALA A 49 14.50 8.61 13.86
C ALA A 49 14.16 7.50 14.88
N GLU A 50 15.04 7.20 15.84
CA GLU A 50 14.79 6.18 16.86
C GLU A 50 13.49 6.42 17.62
N GLN A 51 13.24 7.66 18.06
CA GLN A 51 11.99 8.01 18.74
C GLN A 51 10.76 7.78 17.84
N GLU A 52 10.85 8.12 16.56
CA GLU A 52 9.76 7.87 15.60
C GLU A 52 9.48 6.37 15.44
N LEU A 53 10.51 5.52 15.51
CA LEU A 53 10.38 4.07 15.40
C LEU A 53 9.92 3.42 16.69
N ILE A 54 10.25 3.97 17.85
CA ILE A 54 9.67 3.58 19.13
C ILE A 54 8.15 3.84 19.10
N GLU A 55 7.73 5.04 18.68
CA GLU A 55 6.30 5.38 18.57
C GLU A 55 5.56 4.48 17.58
N PHE A 56 6.14 4.30 16.38
CA PHE A 56 5.55 3.42 15.38
C PHE A 56 5.54 1.95 15.82
N GLY A 57 6.57 1.49 16.53
CA GLY A 57 6.67 0.14 17.09
C GLY A 57 5.64 -0.13 18.19
N THR A 58 5.30 0.86 19.00
CA THR A 58 4.20 0.78 19.98
C THR A 58 2.84 0.64 19.27
N LEU A 59 2.61 1.44 18.23
CA LEU A 59 1.38 1.35 17.42
C LEU A 59 1.27 -0.04 16.76
N ALA A 60 2.32 -0.46 16.05
CA ALA A 60 2.36 -1.71 15.30
C ALA A 60 2.16 -2.94 16.20
N GLY A 61 2.64 -2.90 17.44
CA GLY A 61 2.48 -3.97 18.42
C GLY A 61 1.20 -3.92 19.27
N SER A 62 0.35 -2.91 19.10
CA SER A 62 -0.92 -2.82 19.84
C SER A 62 -1.94 -3.86 19.38
N ALA A 63 -2.74 -4.39 20.30
CA ALA A 63 -3.78 -5.39 19.98
C ALA A 63 -4.77 -4.88 18.92
N ASP A 64 -5.22 -3.63 19.04
CA ASP A 64 -6.20 -3.03 18.14
C ASP A 64 -5.65 -2.91 16.71
N TYR A 65 -4.36 -2.57 16.56
CA TYR A 65 -3.75 -2.42 15.25
C TYR A 65 -3.46 -3.78 14.59
N LEU A 66 -3.07 -4.79 15.39
CA LEU A 66 -2.94 -6.17 14.93
C LEU A 66 -4.28 -6.74 14.42
N GLU A 67 -5.39 -6.41 15.09
CA GLU A 67 -6.73 -6.81 14.65
C GLU A 67 -7.11 -6.21 13.28
N LEU A 68 -6.62 -5.01 12.94
CA LEU A 68 -6.82 -4.46 11.59
C LEU A 68 -6.21 -5.38 10.52
N GLY A 69 -5.03 -5.94 10.78
CA GLY A 69 -4.38 -6.90 9.90
C GLY A 69 -5.21 -8.17 9.70
N HIS A 70 -5.77 -8.68 10.79
CA HIS A 70 -6.69 -9.82 10.75
C HIS A 70 -7.94 -9.51 9.93
N LEU A 71 -8.64 -8.41 10.24
CA LEU A 71 -9.89 -8.03 9.59
C LEU A 71 -9.72 -7.75 8.09
N ALA A 72 -8.63 -7.09 7.69
CA ALA A 72 -8.35 -6.81 6.28
C ALA A 72 -8.15 -8.07 5.43
N ASN A 73 -7.70 -9.17 6.04
CA ASN A 73 -7.50 -10.46 5.36
C ASN A 73 -8.70 -11.39 5.49
N LYS A 74 -9.41 -11.35 6.62
CA LYS A 74 -10.64 -12.12 6.84
C LYS A 74 -11.77 -11.66 5.92
N TYR A 75 -11.84 -10.37 5.63
CA TYR A 75 -12.84 -9.77 4.74
C TYR A 75 -12.17 -9.25 3.46
N PRO A 76 -12.00 -10.12 2.44
CA PRO A 76 -11.37 -9.73 1.19
C PRO A 76 -12.22 -8.69 0.44
N PRO A 77 -11.60 -7.92 -0.49
CA PRO A 77 -12.33 -6.93 -1.26
C PRO A 77 -13.36 -7.57 -2.19
N GLU A 78 -14.49 -6.88 -2.36
CA GLU A 78 -15.57 -7.25 -3.29
C GLU A 78 -15.51 -6.38 -4.55
N PHE A 79 -15.77 -6.96 -5.71
CA PHE A 79 -15.71 -6.24 -6.99
C PHE A 79 -17.09 -6.09 -7.62
N ASP A 80 -17.57 -4.86 -7.66
CA ASP A 80 -18.81 -4.46 -8.31
C ASP A 80 -18.52 -3.99 -9.73
N THR A 81 -18.88 -4.82 -10.72
CA THR A 81 -18.78 -4.40 -12.12
C THR A 81 -19.86 -3.37 -12.48
N HIS A 82 -21.05 -3.49 -11.90
CA HIS A 82 -22.22 -2.67 -12.19
C HIS A 82 -22.96 -2.25 -10.92
N ASP A 83 -23.67 -1.12 -10.98
CA ASP A 83 -24.62 -0.71 -9.94
C ASP A 83 -25.95 -1.49 -10.03
N ARG A 84 -26.85 -1.21 -9.08
CA ARG A 84 -28.17 -1.86 -9.01
C ARG A 84 -29.11 -1.55 -10.19
N PHE A 85 -28.76 -0.57 -11.02
CA PHE A 85 -29.53 -0.15 -12.19
C PHE A 85 -28.94 -0.69 -13.50
N GLY A 86 -27.80 -1.38 -13.44
CA GLY A 86 -27.11 -1.93 -14.60
C GLY A 86 -26.10 -0.99 -15.26
N ASN A 87 -25.76 0.15 -14.63
CA ASN A 87 -24.67 1.01 -15.12
C ASN A 87 -23.33 0.42 -14.68
N ARG A 88 -22.34 0.42 -15.58
CA ARG A 88 -20.98 -0.03 -15.25
C ARG A 88 -20.30 0.94 -14.27
N VAL A 89 -19.68 0.41 -13.21
CA VAL A 89 -19.01 1.20 -12.16
C VAL A 89 -17.57 0.77 -11.87
N ASP A 90 -17.21 -0.49 -12.14
CA ASP A 90 -15.87 -1.07 -11.92
C ASP A 90 -15.25 -0.69 -10.54
N LEU A 91 -15.99 -0.92 -9.46
CA LEU A 91 -15.64 -0.51 -8.10
C LEU A 91 -15.18 -1.71 -7.26
N ALA A 92 -13.98 -1.64 -6.68
CA ALA A 92 -13.57 -2.58 -5.64
C ALA A 92 -13.80 -1.97 -4.25
N LYS A 93 -14.58 -2.65 -3.41
CA LYS A 93 -14.90 -2.25 -2.03
C LYS A 93 -14.02 -3.02 -1.06
N PHE A 94 -13.44 -2.31 -0.11
CA PHE A 94 -12.56 -2.88 0.92
C PHE A 94 -13.21 -2.76 2.30
N HIS A 95 -12.87 -3.68 3.20
CA HIS A 95 -13.23 -3.56 4.60
C HIS A 95 -12.60 -2.30 5.24
N PRO A 96 -13.27 -1.59 6.17
CA PRO A 96 -12.73 -0.38 6.81
C PRO A 96 -11.33 -0.54 7.42
N ALA A 97 -10.98 -1.74 7.88
CA ALA A 97 -9.65 -2.05 8.40
C ALA A 97 -8.53 -1.79 7.36
N TYR A 98 -8.76 -2.14 6.09
CA TYR A 98 -7.83 -1.85 4.99
C TYR A 98 -7.59 -0.34 4.85
N HIS A 99 -8.67 0.45 4.91
CA HIS A 99 -8.57 1.91 4.81
C HIS A 99 -7.80 2.51 5.98
N GLN A 100 -7.91 1.94 7.18
CA GLN A 100 -7.15 2.41 8.34
C GLN A 100 -5.66 2.04 8.28
N LEU A 101 -5.32 0.86 7.74
CA LEU A 101 -3.94 0.48 7.46
C LEU A 101 -3.32 1.39 6.38
N MET A 102 -4.04 1.65 5.29
CA MET A 102 -3.62 2.59 4.23
C MET A 102 -3.40 4.00 4.77
N LYS A 103 -4.34 4.50 5.59
CA LYS A 103 -4.22 5.81 6.25
C LYS A 103 -2.96 5.90 7.08
N THR A 104 -2.74 4.93 7.96
CA THR A 104 -1.56 4.89 8.84
C THR A 104 -0.27 4.85 8.02
N ALA A 105 -0.18 3.98 7.02
CA ALA A 105 1.00 3.89 6.17
C ALA A 105 1.31 5.20 5.44
N ILE A 106 0.29 5.91 4.93
CA ILE A 106 0.45 7.18 4.20
C ILE A 106 0.80 8.33 5.15
N GLU A 107 0.14 8.45 6.31
CA GLU A 107 0.42 9.49 7.30
C GLU A 107 1.85 9.36 7.87
N HIS A 108 2.29 8.12 8.14
CA HIS A 108 3.67 7.83 8.54
C HIS A 108 4.68 7.89 7.38
N GLY A 109 4.21 8.08 6.14
CA GLY A 109 5.03 8.35 4.96
C GLY A 109 5.69 7.14 4.33
N LEU A 110 5.18 5.93 4.57
CA LEU A 110 5.74 4.69 4.02
C LEU A 110 5.67 4.67 2.48
N HIS A 111 4.78 5.45 1.86
CA HIS A 111 4.65 5.58 0.41
C HIS A 111 5.59 6.63 -0.20
N ALA A 112 6.17 7.55 0.57
CA ALA A 112 6.85 8.69 -0.05
C ALA A 112 7.94 9.41 0.77
N SER A 113 8.17 9.05 2.04
CA SER A 113 9.05 9.84 2.91
C SER A 113 10.44 10.09 2.34
N PRO A 114 11.16 9.14 1.70
CA PRO A 114 12.49 9.43 1.16
C PRO A 114 12.50 10.41 -0.02
N TRP A 115 11.34 10.70 -0.60
CA TRP A 115 11.20 11.68 -1.69
C TRP A 115 10.94 13.10 -1.21
N THR A 116 10.63 13.26 0.08
CA THR A 116 10.27 14.55 0.71
C THR A 116 11.14 14.88 1.92
N ASP A 117 11.83 13.89 2.47
CA ASP A 117 12.72 14.00 3.61
C ASP A 117 14.18 13.98 3.13
N ASN A 118 14.85 15.12 3.29
CA ASN A 118 16.25 15.28 2.89
C ASN A 118 17.25 14.78 3.94
N ARG A 119 16.79 14.19 5.05
CA ARG A 119 17.68 13.63 6.07
C ARG A 119 18.48 12.45 5.48
N ALA A 120 19.75 12.36 5.88
CA ALA A 120 20.53 11.14 5.66
C ALA A 120 19.80 9.95 6.31
N GLY A 121 19.79 8.80 5.62
CA GLY A 121 19.10 7.60 6.12
C GLY A 121 17.59 7.58 5.90
N ALA A 122 16.96 8.53 5.19
CA ALA A 122 15.51 8.53 4.97
C ALA A 122 14.95 7.21 4.40
N HIS A 123 15.68 6.57 3.47
CA HIS A 123 15.33 5.24 2.97
C HIS A 123 15.43 4.14 4.04
N VAL A 124 16.44 4.20 4.91
CA VAL A 124 16.63 3.26 6.03
C VAL A 124 15.50 3.40 7.04
N ILE A 125 15.13 4.63 7.39
CA ILE A 125 14.02 4.93 8.29
C ILE A 125 12.70 4.41 7.71
N ARG A 126 12.45 4.68 6.42
CA ARG A 126 11.29 4.14 5.69
C ARG A 126 11.31 2.60 5.71
N ALA A 127 12.45 1.97 5.48
CA ALA A 127 12.58 0.52 5.48
C ALA A 127 12.27 -0.08 6.85
N ALA A 128 12.79 0.50 7.94
CA ALA A 128 12.48 0.07 9.30
C ALA A 128 10.97 0.15 9.61
N LYS A 129 10.30 1.25 9.24
CA LYS A 129 8.82 1.36 9.37
C LYS A 129 8.08 0.30 8.53
N ASN A 130 8.55 -0.01 7.32
CA ASN A 130 7.94 -1.07 6.49
C ASN A 130 8.14 -2.48 7.09
N ILE A 131 9.27 -2.75 7.75
CA ILE A 131 9.51 -4.04 8.45
C ILE A 131 8.50 -4.20 9.57
N LEU A 132 8.30 -3.16 10.38
CA LEU A 132 7.32 -3.18 11.49
C LEU A 132 5.89 -3.31 10.95
N GLN A 133 5.52 -2.52 9.94
CA GLN A 133 4.19 -2.58 9.32
C GLN A 133 3.90 -3.94 8.66
N GLY A 134 4.90 -4.53 8.01
CA GLY A 134 4.78 -5.82 7.33
C GLY A 134 4.56 -7.01 8.29
N GLN A 135 4.94 -6.87 9.56
CA GLN A 135 4.60 -7.85 10.60
C GLN A 135 3.13 -7.81 11.00
N VAL A 136 2.45 -6.68 10.76
CA VAL A 136 1.01 -6.50 11.03
C VAL A 136 0.18 -6.98 9.84
N GLU A 137 0.46 -6.45 8.65
CA GLU A 137 -0.32 -6.74 7.45
C GLU A 137 0.49 -6.43 6.19
N ALA A 138 0.55 -7.37 5.23
CA ALA A 138 1.39 -7.24 4.04
C ALA A 138 0.64 -6.76 2.78
N GLY A 139 -0.65 -7.07 2.65
CA GLY A 139 -1.46 -6.82 1.46
C GLY A 139 -1.61 -5.33 1.11
N HIS A 140 -1.91 -4.47 2.08
CA HIS A 140 -1.97 -3.02 1.88
C HIS A 140 -0.59 -2.43 1.55
N GLY A 141 0.50 -3.14 1.88
CA GLY A 141 1.86 -2.75 1.51
C GLY A 141 2.09 -2.71 -0.01
N CYS A 142 1.25 -3.41 -0.79
CA CYS A 142 1.32 -3.42 -2.26
C CYS A 142 1.15 -2.01 -2.88
N PRO A 143 0.00 -1.30 -2.71
CA PRO A 143 -0.15 0.06 -3.23
C PRO A 143 0.84 1.06 -2.60
N ILE A 144 1.24 0.88 -1.34
CA ILE A 144 2.24 1.73 -0.68
C ILE A 144 3.60 1.61 -1.39
N THR A 145 4.01 0.40 -1.72
CA THR A 145 5.27 0.14 -2.43
C THR A 145 5.22 0.62 -3.87
N MET A 146 4.13 0.37 -4.59
CA MET A 146 3.97 0.84 -5.97
C MET A 146 4.00 2.38 -6.04
N THR A 147 3.31 3.05 -5.11
CA THR A 147 3.29 4.53 -5.03
C THR A 147 4.69 5.09 -4.76
N PHE A 148 5.43 4.48 -3.82
CA PHE A 148 6.83 4.83 -3.56
C PHE A 148 7.72 4.66 -4.79
N ALA A 149 7.60 3.52 -5.47
CA ALA A 149 8.44 3.18 -6.62
C ALA A 149 8.06 3.93 -7.91
N ALA A 150 6.87 4.52 -8.00
CA ALA A 150 6.44 5.28 -9.17
C ALA A 150 7.15 6.63 -9.32
N VAL A 151 7.63 7.22 -8.21
CA VAL A 151 8.19 8.58 -8.20
C VAL A 151 9.37 8.77 -9.18
N PRO A 152 10.40 7.90 -9.22
CA PRO A 152 11.47 8.02 -10.20
C PRO A 152 10.98 8.01 -11.66
N SER A 153 10.04 7.13 -12.01
CA SER A 153 9.49 7.03 -13.37
C SER A 153 8.72 8.29 -13.75
N ILE A 154 7.92 8.84 -12.83
CA ILE A 154 7.13 10.06 -13.07
C ILE A 154 8.05 11.29 -13.26
N ARG A 155 9.18 11.34 -12.54
CA ARG A 155 10.19 12.41 -12.70
C ARG A 155 10.82 12.47 -14.10
N LEU A 156 10.77 11.38 -14.87
CA LEU A 156 11.28 11.36 -16.24
C LEU A 156 10.45 12.22 -17.20
N GLN A 157 9.24 12.63 -16.79
CA GLN A 157 8.36 13.51 -17.57
C GLN A 157 7.97 14.76 -16.75
N PRO A 158 8.72 15.88 -16.86
CA PRO A 158 8.64 17.02 -15.94
C PRO A 158 7.28 17.71 -15.83
N ASP A 159 6.54 17.82 -16.94
CA ASP A 159 5.18 18.37 -17.01
C ASP A 159 4.18 17.52 -16.22
N LEU A 160 4.26 16.19 -16.29
CA LEU A 160 3.47 15.30 -15.45
C LEU A 160 3.93 15.37 -13.99
N ALA A 161 5.25 15.36 -13.76
CA ALA A 161 5.82 15.41 -12.42
C ALA A 161 5.36 16.64 -11.63
N LYS A 162 5.26 17.81 -12.28
CA LYS A 162 4.78 19.06 -11.69
C LYS A 162 3.36 18.93 -11.11
N THR A 163 2.49 18.18 -11.78
CA THR A 163 1.10 17.99 -11.37
C THR A 163 0.94 16.84 -10.38
N TRP A 164 1.61 15.72 -10.62
CA TRP A 164 1.37 14.47 -9.91
C TRP A 164 2.20 14.29 -8.64
N LEU A 165 3.46 14.71 -8.61
CA LEU A 165 4.32 14.48 -7.44
C LEU A 165 3.81 15.13 -6.15
N PRO A 166 3.24 16.36 -6.16
CA PRO A 166 2.66 16.92 -4.94
C PRO A 166 1.57 16.04 -4.34
N LEU A 167 0.72 15.43 -5.17
CA LEU A 167 -0.34 14.53 -4.72
C LEU A 167 0.19 13.15 -4.30
N ILE A 168 1.16 12.59 -5.04
CA ILE A 168 1.77 11.28 -4.74
C ILE A 168 2.51 11.30 -3.41
N THR A 169 3.18 12.41 -3.11
CA THR A 169 3.96 12.57 -1.88
C THR A 169 3.15 13.13 -0.71
N SER A 170 1.87 13.46 -0.93
CA SER A 170 0.97 13.92 0.12
C SER A 170 0.81 12.85 1.21
N ARG A 171 0.84 13.27 2.47
CA ARG A 171 0.61 12.39 3.64
C ARG A 171 -0.87 12.25 4.00
N ILE A 172 -1.78 12.59 3.08
CA ILE A 172 -3.22 12.47 3.28
C ILE A 172 -3.74 11.28 2.50
N TYR A 173 -4.28 10.30 3.21
CA TYR A 173 -5.01 9.21 2.57
C TYR A 173 -6.42 9.65 2.19
N ASP A 174 -6.75 9.55 0.91
CA ASP A 174 -8.04 9.92 0.37
C ASP A 174 -8.67 8.72 -0.37
N PRO A 175 -9.62 8.00 0.24
CA PRO A 175 -10.22 6.80 -0.37
C PRO A 175 -11.33 7.12 -1.37
N ARG A 176 -11.68 8.41 -1.58
CA ARG A 176 -12.83 8.80 -2.40
C ARG A 176 -12.58 8.45 -3.87
N ASN A 177 -13.61 7.88 -4.52
CA ASN A 177 -13.65 7.63 -5.96
C ASN A 177 -14.07 8.92 -6.69
N VAL A 178 -13.14 9.88 -6.79
CA VAL A 178 -13.34 11.17 -7.45
C VAL A 178 -12.17 11.49 -8.38
N PRO A 179 -12.35 12.37 -9.38
CA PRO A 179 -11.26 12.78 -10.25
C PRO A 179 -10.09 13.42 -9.47
N ILE A 180 -8.89 13.36 -10.07
CA ILE A 180 -7.64 13.76 -9.41
C ILE A 180 -7.62 15.20 -8.90
N ASP A 181 -8.30 16.12 -9.58
CA ASP A 181 -8.40 17.54 -9.20
C ASP A 181 -9.16 17.76 -7.88
N GLN A 182 -9.87 16.75 -7.39
CA GLN A 182 -10.61 16.76 -6.13
C GLN A 182 -9.94 15.93 -5.01
N LYS A 183 -8.81 15.27 -5.32
CA LYS A 183 -8.06 14.41 -4.39
C LYS A 183 -7.07 15.23 -3.57
N GLN A 184 -6.87 14.84 -2.30
CA GLN A 184 -5.85 15.45 -1.43
C GLN A 184 -4.52 14.69 -1.41
N GLY A 185 -4.53 13.44 -1.88
CA GLY A 185 -3.37 12.59 -2.04
C GLY A 185 -3.76 11.41 -2.93
N VAL A 186 -2.79 10.84 -3.64
CA VAL A 186 -3.04 9.76 -4.61
C VAL A 186 -2.14 8.57 -4.40
N THR A 187 -2.62 7.41 -4.84
CA THR A 187 -1.82 6.17 -4.92
C THR A 187 -1.64 5.77 -6.37
N ILE A 188 -0.47 5.22 -6.70
CA ILE A 188 -0.10 4.81 -8.05
C ILE A 188 0.09 3.30 -8.08
N GLY A 189 -0.66 2.65 -8.96
CA GLY A 189 -0.52 1.23 -9.27
C GLY A 189 0.38 0.99 -10.47
N MET A 190 0.55 -0.27 -10.84
CA MET A 190 1.36 -0.64 -12.00
C MET A 190 0.71 -1.77 -12.80
N GLY A 191 0.62 -1.58 -14.12
CA GLY A 191 0.02 -2.51 -15.08
C GLY A 191 1.03 -2.96 -16.12
N MET A 192 1.78 -4.02 -15.83
CA MET A 192 2.82 -4.54 -16.73
C MET A 192 2.37 -5.86 -17.35
N THR A 193 2.10 -6.85 -16.51
CA THR A 193 1.89 -8.26 -16.87
C THR A 193 0.67 -8.44 -17.76
N GLU A 194 0.86 -9.22 -18.83
CA GLU A 194 -0.21 -9.72 -19.67
C GLU A 194 -0.27 -11.24 -19.62
N LYS A 195 -1.34 -11.83 -20.15
CA LYS A 195 -1.61 -13.28 -20.14
C LYS A 195 -0.43 -14.11 -20.68
N GLN A 196 0.26 -13.59 -21.69
CA GLN A 196 1.38 -14.24 -22.36
C GLN A 196 2.71 -14.11 -21.62
N GLY A 197 2.82 -13.24 -20.62
CA GLY A 197 4.07 -13.08 -19.87
C GLY A 197 4.10 -11.87 -18.93
N GLY A 198 4.70 -12.07 -17.76
CA GLY A 198 5.08 -11.00 -16.82
C GLY A 198 6.57 -10.66 -16.88
N SER A 199 7.44 -11.66 -17.10
CA SER A 199 8.89 -11.45 -17.19
C SER A 199 9.28 -10.81 -18.53
N ASP A 200 8.76 -11.34 -19.65
CA ASP A 200 8.99 -10.77 -20.98
C ASP A 200 7.94 -9.71 -21.33
N VAL A 201 8.08 -8.52 -20.75
CA VAL A 201 7.17 -7.40 -21.00
C VAL A 201 7.26 -6.85 -22.43
N ARG A 202 8.29 -7.21 -23.20
CA ARG A 202 8.40 -6.81 -24.62
C ARG A 202 7.42 -7.58 -25.49
N ALA A 203 6.97 -8.75 -25.04
CA ALA A 203 5.90 -9.51 -25.68
C ALA A 203 4.49 -8.93 -25.42
N ASN A 204 4.36 -7.80 -24.70
CA ASN A 204 3.07 -7.15 -24.49
C ASN A 204 2.36 -6.81 -25.81
N THR A 205 1.04 -7.01 -25.80
CA THR A 205 0.12 -6.82 -26.94
C THR A 205 -0.80 -5.63 -26.76
N THR A 206 -0.87 -5.05 -25.55
CA THR A 206 -1.53 -3.75 -25.34
C THR A 206 -0.89 -2.70 -26.23
N LYS A 207 -1.70 -1.96 -27.00
CA LYS A 207 -1.25 -0.93 -27.94
C LYS A 207 -1.68 0.46 -27.49
N ALA A 208 -0.82 1.44 -27.72
CA ALA A 208 -1.07 2.85 -27.52
C ALA A 208 -1.07 3.60 -28.86
N TYR A 209 -2.15 4.32 -29.13
CA TYR A 209 -2.36 5.09 -30.37
C TYR A 209 -2.38 6.58 -30.03
N ALA A 210 -1.51 7.37 -30.65
CA ALA A 210 -1.47 8.81 -30.45
C ALA A 210 -2.83 9.45 -30.77
N VAL A 211 -3.29 10.37 -29.91
CA VAL A 211 -4.54 11.11 -30.13
C VAL A 211 -4.34 12.22 -31.15
N ALA A 212 -3.24 12.97 -31.03
CA ALA A 212 -2.93 14.11 -31.89
C ALA A 212 -1.48 14.07 -32.40
N ALA A 213 -0.52 13.84 -31.50
CA ALA A 213 0.90 13.78 -31.84
C ALA A 213 1.58 12.63 -31.07
N GLU A 214 2.68 12.12 -31.63
CA GLU A 214 3.53 11.15 -30.96
C GLU A 214 4.55 11.86 -30.06
N GLY A 215 5.03 11.16 -29.02
CA GLY A 215 6.11 11.61 -28.14
C GLY A 215 5.76 11.63 -26.66
N GLY A 216 6.77 11.87 -25.82
CA GLY A 216 6.59 12.00 -24.37
C GLY A 216 5.61 13.12 -24.01
N GLY A 217 4.73 12.86 -23.06
CA GLY A 217 3.72 13.82 -22.58
C GLY A 217 2.50 14.00 -23.47
N GLN A 218 2.49 13.37 -24.66
CA GLN A 218 1.31 13.39 -25.52
C GLN A 218 0.25 12.41 -25.02
N LEU A 219 -1.01 12.65 -25.42
CA LEU A 219 -2.13 11.78 -25.07
C LEU A 219 -2.23 10.60 -26.04
N TYR A 220 -2.46 9.41 -25.47
CA TYR A 220 -2.62 8.17 -26.22
C TYR A 220 -3.91 7.46 -25.81
N LYS A 221 -4.57 6.82 -26.77
CA LYS A 221 -5.62 5.82 -26.52
C LYS A 221 -4.97 4.46 -26.36
N ILE A 222 -5.26 3.78 -25.25
CA ILE A 222 -4.68 2.46 -24.95
C ILE A 222 -5.77 1.39 -25.13
N VAL A 223 -5.44 0.34 -25.86
CA VAL A 223 -6.33 -0.81 -26.10
C VAL A 223 -5.56 -2.10 -25.83
N GLY A 224 -6.08 -2.92 -24.91
CA GLY A 224 -5.47 -4.18 -24.52
C GLY A 224 -6.01 -4.69 -23.18
N HIS A 225 -5.20 -5.46 -22.47
CA HIS A 225 -5.52 -5.97 -21.13
C HIS A 225 -4.25 -6.01 -20.26
N LYS A 226 -4.45 -6.01 -18.95
CA LYS A 226 -3.44 -6.43 -17.98
C LYS A 226 -3.98 -7.59 -17.17
N PHE A 227 -3.17 -8.63 -17.01
CA PHE A 227 -3.60 -9.89 -16.42
C PHE A 227 -3.53 -9.86 -14.90
N PHE A 228 -2.53 -9.19 -14.35
CA PHE A 228 -2.44 -8.86 -12.93
C PHE A 228 -2.35 -7.35 -12.78
N LEU A 229 -3.36 -6.76 -12.14
CA LEU A 229 -3.43 -5.34 -11.80
C LEU A 229 -3.87 -5.21 -10.34
N SER A 230 -2.88 -5.22 -9.44
CA SER A 230 -3.12 -5.07 -8.00
C SER A 230 -3.62 -3.68 -7.66
N ALA A 231 -4.37 -3.56 -6.55
CA ALA A 231 -4.93 -2.31 -6.05
C ALA A 231 -5.68 -1.52 -7.16
N PRO A 232 -6.77 -2.08 -7.72
CA PRO A 232 -7.49 -1.47 -8.85
C PRO A 232 -8.12 -0.10 -8.53
N MET A 233 -8.18 0.27 -7.24
CA MET A 233 -8.65 1.59 -6.79
C MET A 233 -7.54 2.65 -6.69
N CYS A 234 -6.29 2.34 -7.07
CA CYS A 234 -5.28 3.37 -7.28
C CYS A 234 -5.78 4.42 -8.28
N ASP A 235 -5.32 5.65 -8.11
CA ASP A 235 -5.82 6.81 -8.85
C ASP A 235 -5.25 6.87 -10.27
N ALA A 236 -4.08 6.27 -10.47
CA ALA A 236 -3.52 6.01 -11.78
C ALA A 236 -2.59 4.80 -11.76
N PHE A 237 -2.24 4.33 -12.96
CA PHE A 237 -1.36 3.19 -13.16
C PHE A 237 -0.22 3.57 -14.11
N LEU A 238 1.00 3.15 -13.79
CA LEU A 238 2.07 3.08 -14.79
C LEU A 238 1.84 1.83 -15.64
N VAL A 239 1.48 2.00 -16.91
CA VAL A 239 1.08 0.93 -17.85
C VAL A 239 2.10 0.82 -18.98
N LEU A 240 2.54 -0.40 -19.26
CA LEU A 240 3.38 -0.69 -20.43
C LEU A 240 2.52 -1.02 -21.64
N ALA A 241 2.74 -0.33 -22.76
CA ALA A 241 2.03 -0.56 -24.02
C ALA A 241 2.94 -0.32 -25.23
N GLN A 242 2.64 -0.98 -26.35
CA GLN A 242 3.37 -0.86 -27.61
C GLN A 242 2.97 0.40 -28.36
N THR A 243 3.96 1.14 -28.85
CA THR A 243 3.82 2.21 -29.84
C THR A 243 4.50 1.80 -31.14
N GLN A 244 4.46 2.65 -32.18
CA GLN A 244 5.26 2.42 -33.39
C GLN A 244 6.77 2.38 -33.11
N SER A 245 7.23 3.11 -32.09
CA SER A 245 8.64 3.14 -31.66
C SER A 245 8.99 2.02 -30.66
N GLY A 246 8.06 1.13 -30.35
CA GLY A 246 8.24 0.03 -29.41
C GLY A 246 7.59 0.26 -28.04
N LEU A 247 7.97 -0.59 -27.08
CA LEU A 247 7.39 -0.61 -25.74
C LEU A 247 7.65 0.71 -25.01
N SER A 248 6.57 1.32 -24.52
CA SER A 248 6.58 2.61 -23.83
C SER A 248 5.79 2.53 -22.51
N CYS A 249 6.05 3.48 -21.61
CA CYS A 249 5.38 3.59 -20.32
C CYS A 249 4.40 4.77 -20.33
N PHE A 250 3.19 4.56 -19.82
CA PHE A 250 2.11 5.53 -19.78
C PHE A 250 1.60 5.69 -18.34
N LEU A 251 1.27 6.91 -17.96
CA LEU A 251 0.47 7.17 -16.76
C LEU A 251 -1.00 7.18 -17.15
N VAL A 252 -1.78 6.23 -16.63
CA VAL A 252 -3.19 6.03 -17.00
C VAL A 252 -4.06 6.28 -15.77
N PRO A 253 -4.74 7.43 -15.68
CA PRO A 253 -5.71 7.71 -14.61
C PRO A 253 -6.90 6.74 -14.69
N ARG A 254 -7.50 6.42 -13.53
CA ARG A 254 -8.71 5.60 -13.44
C ARG A 254 -9.97 6.38 -13.86
#